data_AF-A0A914CCQ4-F1
#
_entry.id   AF-A0A914CCQ4-F1
#
_cell.length_a   1.000
_cell.length_b   1.000
_cell.length_c   1.000
_cell.angle_alpha   90.00
_cell.angle_beta   90.00
_cell.angle_gamma   90.00
#
_symmetry.space_group_name_H-M   'P 1'
#
loop_
_entity.id
_entity.type
_entity.pdbx_description
1 polymer ?
#
loop_
_entity_poly.entity_id
_entity_poly.type
_entity_poly.pdbx_seq_one_letter_code
_entity_poly.pdbx_strand_id
1 'polypeptide(L)'
;MLKLITLLLLLNLFYLFNAANSGCTNTAFKNAEVVCNNYTLSKGNETDILGHLVAIHNAFVNKFLVEQIVKYNISNVWLGAKSDYSEWTGIYQFIDWNDGSEIDYSNFAQYNNTAIAYLQMNATNGKWYPTYDETVQIPFICGLTMNMK
;
A
#
# COMPACT_ATOMS: atom_id res chain seq x y z
N MET A 1 -15.80 15.74 19.78
CA MET A 1 -14.92 14.61 19.42
C MET A 1 -15.03 14.17 17.96
N LEU A 2 -16.20 14.18 17.32
CA LEU A 2 -16.38 13.71 15.92
C LEU A 2 -15.69 14.59 14.84
N LYS A 3 -15.46 15.89 15.10
CA LYS A 3 -14.85 16.82 14.14
C LYS A 3 -13.34 16.63 13.93
N LEU A 4 -12.62 16.08 14.91
CA LEU A 4 -11.16 15.91 14.83
C LEU A 4 -10.77 14.71 13.96
N ILE A 5 -11.50 13.60 14.06
CA ILE A 5 -11.27 12.38 13.26
C ILE A 5 -11.55 12.64 11.79
N THR A 6 -12.60 13.39 11.48
CA THR A 6 -12.95 13.77 10.10
C THR A 6 -11.87 14.67 9.47
N LEU A 7 -11.24 15.55 10.26
CA LEU A 7 -10.16 16.42 9.80
C LEU A 7 -8.85 15.64 9.56
N LEU A 8 -8.53 14.64 10.39
CA LEU A 8 -7.40 13.73 10.18
C LEU A 8 -7.57 12.86 8.93
N LEU A 9 -8.77 12.33 8.68
CA LEU A 9 -9.07 11.58 7.47
C LEU A 9 -8.95 12.44 6.21
N LEU A 10 -9.41 13.69 6.27
CA LEU A 10 -9.30 14.65 5.15
C LEU A 10 -7.86 15.14 4.93
N LEU A 11 -7.06 15.29 5.99
CA LEU A 11 -5.62 15.57 5.88
C LEU A 11 -4.86 14.39 5.27
N ASN A 12 -5.18 13.15 5.67
CA ASN A 12 -4.61 11.94 5.07
C ASN A 12 -4.97 11.84 3.58
N LEU A 13 -6.20 12.19 3.18
CA LEU A 13 -6.58 12.26 1.76
C LEU A 13 -5.84 13.37 0.99
N PHE A 14 -5.54 14.51 1.60
CA PHE A 14 -4.81 15.60 0.94
C PHE A 14 -3.32 15.28 0.75
N TYR A 15 -2.67 14.58 1.68
CA TYR A 15 -1.30 14.10 1.51
C TYR A 15 -1.19 13.03 0.43
N LEU A 16 -2.18 12.13 0.32
CA LEU A 16 -2.29 11.18 -0.79
C LEU A 16 -2.42 11.89 -2.15
N PHE A 17 -3.07 13.06 -2.20
CA PHE A 17 -3.28 13.82 -3.43
C PHE A 17 -2.04 14.60 -3.91
N ASN A 18 -1.18 15.09 -3.00
CA ASN A 18 0.06 15.78 -3.40
C ASN A 18 1.14 14.81 -3.92
N ALA A 19 1.07 13.52 -3.57
CA ALA A 19 1.94 12.49 -4.16
C ALA A 19 1.73 12.34 -5.68
N ALA A 20 0.55 12.71 -6.20
CA ALA A 20 0.28 12.74 -7.64
C ALA A 20 1.09 13.79 -8.41
N ASN A 21 1.71 14.77 -7.73
CA ASN A 21 2.53 15.82 -8.36
C ASN A 21 4.04 15.74 -8.04
N SER A 22 4.52 14.78 -7.24
CA SER A 22 5.96 14.72 -6.94
C SER A 22 6.60 13.36 -6.67
N GLY A 23 5.96 12.21 -6.95
CA GLY A 23 6.66 10.94 -6.63
C GLY A 23 6.13 9.62 -7.18
N CYS A 24 4.88 9.52 -7.61
CA CYS A 24 4.29 8.25 -8.07
C CYS A 24 4.60 7.92 -9.55
N THR A 25 5.88 7.97 -9.95
CA THR A 25 6.31 7.53 -11.30
C THR A 25 6.49 6.01 -11.35
N ASN A 26 6.40 5.42 -12.55
CA ASN A 26 6.63 3.99 -12.73
C ASN A 26 7.98 3.56 -12.14
N THR A 27 7.97 2.59 -11.24
CA THR A 27 9.20 2.05 -10.64
C THR A 27 9.00 0.60 -10.17
N ALA A 28 10.11 -0.08 -9.86
CA ALA A 28 10.10 -1.42 -9.28
C ALA A 28 9.54 -1.38 -7.85
N PHE A 29 8.95 -2.49 -7.37
CA PHE A 29 8.31 -2.58 -6.06
C PHE A 29 9.22 -2.08 -4.92
N LYS A 30 10.47 -2.56 -4.87
CA LYS A 30 11.45 -2.16 -3.84
C LYS A 30 11.71 -0.66 -3.82
N ASN A 31 11.84 -0.04 -5.00
CA ASN A 31 12.07 1.39 -5.11
C ASN A 31 10.83 2.19 -4.72
N ALA A 32 9.64 1.69 -5.06
CA ALA A 32 8.37 2.30 -4.67
C ALA A 32 8.22 2.34 -3.13
N GLU A 33 8.54 1.24 -2.45
CA GLU A 33 8.56 1.18 -0.98
C GLU A 33 9.56 2.19 -0.38
N VAL A 34 10.78 2.27 -0.93
CA VAL A 34 11.78 3.26 -0.48
C VAL A 34 11.27 4.69 -0.64
N VAL A 35 10.58 5.02 -1.74
CA VAL A 35 9.97 6.34 -1.92
C VAL A 35 8.93 6.60 -0.83
N CYS A 36 8.07 5.61 -0.54
CA CYS A 36 7.04 5.78 0.48
C CYS A 36 7.62 5.95 1.90
N ASN A 37 8.69 5.23 2.24
CA ASN A 37 9.37 5.33 3.53
C ASN A 37 9.94 6.73 3.82
N ASN A 38 10.24 7.51 2.78
CA ASN A 38 10.68 8.90 2.94
C ASN A 38 9.57 9.84 3.46
N TYR A 39 8.30 9.44 3.40
CA TYR A 39 7.18 10.17 3.99
C TYR A 39 6.98 9.78 5.46
N THR A 40 8.00 10.03 6.29
CA THR A 40 7.92 9.83 7.74
C THR A 40 7.69 11.15 8.46
N LEU A 41 6.64 11.23 9.28
CA LEU A 41 6.39 12.38 10.16
C LEU A 41 6.66 11.93 11.60
N SER A 42 7.80 12.35 12.16
CA SER A 42 8.05 12.19 13.58
C SER A 42 7.33 13.31 14.33
N LYS A 43 6.32 12.94 15.12
CA LYS A 43 5.71 13.86 16.09
C LYS A 43 6.38 13.59 17.42
N GLY A 44 7.19 14.55 17.88
CA GLY A 44 7.99 14.45 19.10
C GLY A 44 7.29 13.67 20.22
N ASN A 45 8.02 12.68 20.74
CA ASN A 45 7.76 11.83 21.89
C ASN A 45 6.62 10.80 21.88
N GLU A 46 5.64 10.76 20.97
CA GLU A 46 4.53 9.78 21.17
C GLU A 46 3.96 9.04 19.95
N THR A 47 4.17 9.44 18.70
CA THR A 47 3.77 8.60 17.54
C THR A 47 4.58 8.97 16.31
N ASP A 48 5.36 8.02 15.78
CA ASP A 48 5.94 8.16 14.45
C ASP A 48 4.88 7.72 13.43
N ILE A 49 4.53 8.62 12.50
CA ILE A 49 3.73 8.26 11.32
C ILE A 49 4.73 7.83 10.26
N LEU A 50 4.65 6.56 9.86
CA LEU A 50 5.53 5.98 8.84
C LEU A 50 4.79 5.89 7.51
N GLY A 51 5.48 6.23 6.43
CA GLY A 51 5.01 5.99 5.08
C GLY A 51 5.44 4.62 4.59
N HIS A 52 4.53 3.92 3.92
CA HIS A 52 4.75 2.61 3.28
C HIS A 52 3.98 2.58 1.96
N LEU A 53 4.20 1.59 1.11
CA LEU A 53 3.19 1.30 0.09
C LEU A 53 1.83 0.99 0.75
N VAL A 54 0.74 1.36 0.09
CA VAL A 54 -0.59 1.38 0.72
C VAL A 54 -1.06 -0.02 1.14
N ALA A 55 -1.49 -0.13 2.39
CA ALA A 55 -2.29 -1.24 2.92
C ALA A 55 -3.79 -0.92 2.80
N ILE A 56 -4.62 -1.93 2.54
CA ILE A 56 -6.06 -1.75 2.31
C ILE A 56 -6.86 -2.61 3.29
N HIS A 57 -7.53 -1.95 4.23
CA HIS A 57 -8.24 -2.58 5.34
C HIS A 57 -9.76 -2.65 5.20
N ASN A 58 -10.33 -2.13 4.11
CA ASN A 58 -11.76 -2.24 3.85
C ASN A 58 -12.11 -1.94 2.39
N ALA A 59 -13.34 -2.35 2.02
CA ALA A 59 -13.89 -2.13 0.69
C ALA A 59 -14.06 -0.66 0.31
N PHE A 60 -14.26 0.24 1.28
CA PHE A 60 -14.40 1.67 1.02
C PHE A 60 -13.08 2.27 0.52
N VAL A 61 -11.97 2.00 1.23
CA VAL A 61 -10.63 2.41 0.82
C VAL A 61 -10.26 1.80 -0.53
N ASN A 62 -10.52 0.49 -0.73
CA ASN A 62 -10.26 -0.17 -2.01
C ASN A 62 -10.96 0.55 -3.17
N LYS A 63 -12.27 0.83 -3.02
CA LYS A 63 -13.06 1.53 -4.03
C LYS A 63 -12.55 2.95 -4.26
N PHE A 64 -12.26 3.69 -3.20
CA PHE A 64 -11.74 5.06 -3.29
C PHE A 64 -10.42 5.12 -4.09
N LEU A 65 -9.50 4.19 -3.84
CA LEU A 65 -8.23 4.10 -4.56
C LEU A 65 -8.46 3.79 -6.04
N VAL A 66 -9.32 2.82 -6.36
CA VAL A 66 -9.70 2.51 -7.75
C VAL A 66 -10.22 3.75 -8.48
N GLU A 67 -11.14 4.49 -7.85
CA GLU A 67 -11.67 5.73 -8.42
C GLU A 67 -10.61 6.80 -8.64
N GLN A 68 -9.58 6.88 -7.79
CA GLN A 68 -8.47 7.81 -8.03
C GLN A 68 -7.57 7.33 -9.18
N ILE A 69 -7.21 6.05 -9.20
CA ILE A 69 -6.29 5.49 -10.22
C ILE A 69 -6.90 5.60 -11.63
N VAL A 70 -8.20 5.33 -11.77
CA VAL A 70 -8.92 5.45 -13.04
C VAL A 70 -8.90 6.89 -13.57
N LYS A 71 -9.01 7.91 -12.69
CA LYS A 71 -8.93 9.33 -13.12
C LYS A 71 -7.60 9.68 -13.79
N TYR A 72 -6.52 8.97 -13.46
CA TYR A 72 -5.19 9.17 -14.04
C TYR A 72 -4.87 8.20 -15.18
N ASN A 73 -5.85 7.42 -15.66
CA ASN A 73 -5.68 6.44 -16.74
C ASN A 73 -4.56 5.41 -16.48
N ILE A 74 -4.43 4.99 -15.21
CA ILE A 74 -3.46 3.99 -14.78
C ILE A 74 -4.14 2.62 -14.72
N SER A 75 -3.50 1.59 -15.27
CA SER A 75 -4.08 0.23 -15.32
C SER A 75 -3.81 -0.58 -14.07
N ASN A 76 -2.59 -0.51 -13.52
CA ASN A 76 -2.19 -1.26 -12.33
C ASN A 76 -1.30 -0.40 -11.44
N VAL A 77 -1.32 -0.66 -10.14
CA VAL A 77 -0.45 -0.02 -9.16
C VAL A 77 0.13 -1.04 -8.19
N TRP A 78 1.32 -0.78 -7.67
CA TRP A 78 1.84 -1.51 -6.51
C TRP A 78 1.01 -1.21 -5.25
N LEU A 79 0.75 -2.27 -4.49
CA LEU A 79 0.24 -2.23 -3.12
C LEU A 79 1.36 -2.64 -2.15
N GLY A 80 1.22 -2.30 -0.88
CA GLY A 80 2.26 -2.56 0.10
C GLY A 80 2.26 -3.96 0.69
N ALA A 81 1.98 -4.99 -0.09
CA ALA A 81 2.01 -6.36 0.41
C ALA A 81 3.05 -7.21 -0.31
N LYS A 82 3.75 -8.03 0.47
CA LYS A 82 4.64 -9.08 -0.04
C LYS A 82 4.63 -10.29 0.88
N SER A 83 5.09 -11.42 0.39
CA SER A 83 5.45 -12.56 1.23
C SER A 83 6.93 -12.49 1.60
N ASP A 84 7.27 -12.76 2.85
CA ASP A 84 8.67 -12.89 3.28
C ASP A 84 9.17 -14.33 3.26
N TYR A 85 10.43 -14.52 2.84
CA TYR A 85 11.11 -15.81 2.93
C TYR A 85 11.52 -16.07 4.38
N SER A 86 11.09 -17.21 4.94
CA SER A 86 11.56 -17.64 6.24
C SER A 86 12.78 -18.56 6.07
N GLU A 87 13.97 -18.05 6.41
CA GLU A 87 15.19 -18.86 6.41
C GLU A 87 15.11 -20.06 7.37
N TRP A 88 14.32 -19.94 8.44
CA TRP A 88 14.16 -20.99 9.44
C TRP A 88 13.31 -22.17 8.94
N THR A 89 12.24 -21.90 8.19
CA THR A 89 11.35 -22.94 7.64
C THR A 89 11.70 -23.35 6.21
N GLY A 90 12.54 -22.57 5.51
CA GLY A 90 12.89 -22.80 4.10
C GLY A 90 11.71 -22.58 3.13
N ILE A 91 10.64 -21.96 3.58
CA ILE A 91 9.46 -21.63 2.78
C ILE A 91 9.13 -20.15 2.92
N TYR A 92 8.42 -19.59 1.93
CA TYR A 92 7.88 -18.26 2.08
C TYR A 92 6.58 -18.30 2.89
N GLN A 93 6.40 -17.24 3.65
CA GLN A 93 5.25 -17.04 4.50
C GLN A 93 4.07 -16.50 3.70
N PHE A 94 2.96 -16.29 4.40
CA PHE A 94 1.79 -15.62 3.83
C PHE A 94 2.15 -14.20 3.38
N ILE A 95 1.32 -13.65 2.50
CA ILE A 95 1.44 -12.24 2.12
C ILE A 95 1.03 -11.42 3.34
N ASP A 96 1.86 -10.45 3.71
CA ASP A 96 1.62 -9.49 4.78
C ASP A 96 1.79 -8.06 4.26
N TRP A 97 1.16 -7.08 4.93
CA TRP A 97 1.40 -5.68 4.63
C TRP A 97 2.78 -5.23 5.17
N ASN A 98 3.52 -4.48 4.36
CA ASN A 98 4.85 -3.95 4.67
C ASN A 98 4.84 -2.96 5.84
N ASP A 99 3.69 -2.35 6.12
CA ASP A 99 3.50 -1.45 7.25
C ASP A 99 3.28 -2.19 8.58
N GLY A 100 3.28 -3.52 8.56
CA GLY A 100 3.13 -4.39 9.73
C GLY A 100 1.68 -4.57 10.21
N SER A 101 0.71 -4.00 9.49
CA SER A 101 -0.71 -4.21 9.80
C SER A 101 -1.19 -5.60 9.38
N GLU A 102 -2.23 -6.09 10.05
CA GLU A 102 -2.84 -7.38 9.70
C GLU A 102 -3.63 -7.29 8.39
N ILE A 103 -3.66 -8.39 7.62
CA ILE A 103 -4.60 -8.52 6.50
C ILE A 103 -6.00 -8.85 7.04
N ASP A 104 -6.77 -7.81 7.35
CA ASP A 104 -8.16 -7.87 7.84
C ASP A 104 -9.22 -7.71 6.73
N TYR A 105 -8.78 -7.33 5.54
CA TYR A 105 -9.59 -7.21 4.33
C TYR A 105 -8.85 -7.80 3.13
N SER A 106 -9.62 -8.41 2.23
CA SER A 106 -9.09 -9.11 1.06
C SER A 106 -9.94 -8.80 -0.16
N ASN A 107 -9.28 -8.44 -1.26
CA ASN A 107 -9.91 -8.32 -2.56
C ASN A 107 -9.11 -9.00 -3.67
N PHE A 108 -8.44 -10.10 -3.35
CA PHE A 108 -7.68 -10.90 -4.32
C PHE A 108 -8.58 -11.36 -5.48
N ALA A 109 -8.05 -11.30 -6.71
CA ALA A 109 -8.72 -11.82 -7.91
C ALA A 109 -8.80 -13.36 -7.89
N GLN A 110 -7.75 -13.98 -7.36
CA GLN A 110 -7.65 -15.40 -7.12
C GLN A 110 -6.85 -15.58 -5.83
N TYR A 111 -7.37 -16.41 -4.92
CA TYR A 111 -6.62 -16.78 -3.73
C TYR A 111 -5.47 -17.67 -4.18
N ASN A 112 -4.25 -17.13 -4.24
CA ASN A 112 -3.08 -17.90 -4.58
C ASN A 112 -2.24 -18.08 -3.31
N ASN A 113 -2.20 -19.30 -2.79
CA ASN A 113 -1.38 -19.68 -1.65
C ASN A 113 0.09 -19.88 -2.05
N THR A 114 0.55 -19.19 -3.09
CA THR A 114 1.89 -19.37 -3.62
C THR A 114 2.89 -18.57 -2.81
N ALA A 115 3.83 -19.35 -2.30
CA ALA A 115 4.92 -18.98 -1.45
C ALA A 115 5.99 -18.12 -2.16
N ILE A 116 5.65 -17.07 -2.93
CA ILE A 116 6.40 -15.81 -3.14
C ILE A 116 5.47 -14.85 -3.90
N ALA A 117 5.17 -13.65 -3.41
CA ALA A 117 4.46 -12.67 -4.22
C ALA A 117 4.67 -11.23 -3.76
N TYR A 118 4.59 -10.32 -4.73
CA TYR A 118 4.35 -8.89 -4.57
C TYR A 118 2.93 -8.58 -5.03
N LEU A 119 2.27 -7.62 -4.40
CA LEU A 119 0.86 -7.36 -4.68
C LEU A 119 0.66 -6.13 -5.55
N GLN A 120 -0.11 -6.29 -6.64
CA GLN A 120 -0.57 -5.18 -7.48
C GLN A 120 -2.09 -5.13 -7.51
N MET A 121 -2.65 -3.93 -7.61
CA MET A 121 -4.09 -3.73 -7.82
C MET A 121 -4.37 -3.38 -9.27
N ASN A 122 -5.32 -4.07 -9.89
CA ASN A 122 -5.83 -3.72 -11.20
C ASN A 122 -6.94 -2.66 -11.05
N ALA A 123 -6.80 -1.53 -11.73
CA ALA A 123 -7.73 -0.41 -11.63
C ALA A 123 -9.07 -0.66 -12.34
N THR A 124 -9.14 -1.62 -13.27
CA THR A 124 -10.37 -1.91 -14.02
C THR A 124 -11.41 -2.62 -13.15
N ASN A 125 -10.95 -3.52 -12.27
CA ASN A 125 -11.83 -4.32 -11.43
C ASN A 125 -11.58 -4.17 -9.92
N GLY A 126 -10.56 -3.41 -9.53
CA GLY A 126 -10.15 -3.19 -8.16
C GLY A 126 -9.58 -4.40 -7.44
N LYS A 127 -9.33 -5.51 -8.16
CA LYS A 127 -8.86 -6.76 -7.58
C LYS A 127 -7.34 -6.77 -7.44
N TRP A 128 -6.88 -7.52 -6.44
CA TRP A 128 -5.45 -7.67 -6.16
C TRP A 128 -4.92 -8.93 -6.82
N TYR A 129 -3.77 -8.78 -7.48
CA TYR A 129 -3.10 -9.84 -8.20
C TYR A 129 -1.69 -10.00 -7.64
N PRO A 130 -1.32 -11.20 -7.16
CA PRO A 130 0.06 -11.49 -6.85
C PRO A 130 0.90 -11.56 -8.14
N THR A 131 2.14 -11.10 -8.07
CA THR A 131 3.15 -11.25 -9.14
C THR A 131 4.48 -11.63 -8.52
N TYR A 132 5.29 -12.38 -9.27
CA TYR A 132 6.67 -12.72 -8.89
C TYR A 132 7.68 -11.68 -9.37
N ASP A 133 7.30 -10.85 -10.32
CA ASP A 133 8.20 -9.89 -10.94
C ASP A 133 8.11 -8.53 -10.22
N GLU A 134 8.96 -8.33 -9.22
CA GLU A 134 9.12 -7.04 -8.53
C GLU A 134 9.78 -5.95 -9.38
N THR A 135 10.35 -6.32 -10.54
CA THR A 135 11.11 -5.39 -11.39
C THR A 135 10.23 -4.67 -12.41
N VAL A 136 8.97 -5.08 -12.55
CA VAL A 136 7.97 -4.39 -13.36
C VAL A 136 7.88 -2.92 -12.94
N GLN A 137 7.99 -2.02 -13.91
CA GLN A 137 7.90 -0.59 -13.71
C GLN A 137 6.43 -0.15 -13.82
N ILE A 138 5.72 -0.09 -12.69
CA ILE A 138 4.34 0.41 -12.61
C ILE A 138 4.22 1.53 -11.57
N PRO A 139 3.18 2.37 -11.64
CA PRO A 139 2.91 3.35 -10.60
C PRO A 139 2.63 2.67 -9.26
N PHE A 140 2.60 3.47 -8.20
CA PHE A 140 2.41 3.00 -6.85
C PHE A 140 1.70 4.04 -6.00
N ILE A 141 1.15 3.61 -4.88
CA ILE A 141 0.43 4.46 -3.94
C ILE A 141 1.06 4.27 -2.56
N CYS A 142 1.44 5.36 -1.92
CA CYS A 142 1.88 5.34 -0.54
C CYS A 142 0.68 5.42 0.41
N GLY A 143 0.75 4.74 1.55
CA GLY A 143 -0.12 4.91 2.72
C GLY A 143 0.70 5.45 3.89
N LEU A 144 0.00 6.03 4.88
CA LEU A 144 0.61 6.47 6.14
C LEU A 144 -0.02 5.67 7.29
N THR A 145 0.83 5.07 8.12
CA THR A 145 0.41 4.24 9.25
C THR A 145 0.94 4.83 10.55
N MET A 146 0.11 4.82 11.59
CA MET A 146 0.48 5.31 12.93
C MET A 146 1.04 4.16 13.76
N ASN A 147 2.32 4.23 14.12
CA ASN A 147 2.89 3.32 15.10
C ASN A 147 2.62 3.84 16.52
N MET A 148 1.72 3.16 17.23
CA MET A 148 1.54 3.36 18.67
C MET A 148 2.59 2.48 19.38
N LYS A 149 3.59 3.11 20.00
CA LYS A 149 4.54 2.43 20.89
C LYS A 149 3.91 2.17 22.25
#